data_AF-A0A2N5H124-F1
#
_entry.id   AF-A0A2N5H124-F1
#
_cell.length_a   1.000
_cell.length_b   1.000
_cell.length_c   1.000
_cell.angle_alpha   90.00
_cell.angle_beta   90.00
_cell.angle_gamma   90.00
#
_symmetry.space_group_name_H-M   'P 1'
#
loop_
_entity.id
_entity.type
_entity.pdbx_description
1 polymer ?
#
loop_
_entity_poly.entity_id
_entity_poly.type
_entity_poly.pdbx_seq_one_letter_code
_entity_poly.pdbx_strand_id
1 'polypeptide(L)' 'MLDPSIDSLLTKIDSKYSLVSVAAKRARSMQINFDPRLGKYVSHKYVGKALEEIHADKLHFKTAANQDQLNAVR' A
#
# COMPACT_ATOMS: atom_id res chain seq x y z
N MET A 1 -8.28 11.92 -12.77
CA MET A 1 -8.62 10.48 -12.74
C MET A 1 -7.79 9.84 -11.63
N LEU A 2 -8.30 8.86 -10.89
CA LEU A 2 -7.49 8.14 -9.91
C LEU A 2 -6.48 7.31 -10.69
N ASP A 3 -5.20 7.65 -10.58
CA ASP A 3 -4.10 6.90 -11.17
C ASP A 3 -3.18 6.51 -10.02
N PRO A 4 -3.08 5.22 -9.64
CA PRO A 4 -3.57 4.02 -10.33
C PRO A 4 -5.08 3.73 -10.21
N SER A 5 -5.59 2.87 -11.11
CA SER A 5 -6.97 2.38 -11.08
C SER A 5 -7.23 1.42 -9.91
N ILE A 6 -8.48 1.36 -9.42
CA ILE A 6 -8.86 0.46 -8.33
C ILE A 6 -8.68 -1.01 -8.72
N ASP A 7 -9.00 -1.37 -9.96
CA ASP A 7 -8.89 -2.77 -10.41
C ASP A 7 -7.42 -3.22 -10.42
N SER A 8 -6.51 -2.35 -10.87
CA SER A 8 -5.06 -2.61 -10.79
C SER A 8 -4.60 -2.81 -9.34
N LEU A 9 -5.12 -2.02 -8.40
CA LEU A 9 -4.80 -2.16 -6.98
C LEU A 9 -5.36 -3.45 -6.36
N LEU A 10 -6.52 -3.91 -6.82
CA LEU A 10 -7.13 -5.16 -6.35
C LEU A 10 -6.37 -6.41 -6.84
N THR A 11 -5.54 -6.30 -7.88
CA THR A 11 -4.59 -7.38 -8.23
C THR A 11 -3.46 -7.54 -7.21
N LYS A 12 -3.22 -6.52 -6.38
CA LYS A 12 -2.18 -6.51 -5.34
C LYS A 12 -2.74 -6.79 -3.95
N ILE A 13 -3.97 -6.33 -3.70
CA ILE A 13 -4.66 -6.49 -2.43
C ILE A 13 -6.04 -7.10 -2.69
N ASP A 14 -6.28 -8.28 -2.12
CA ASP A 14 -7.48 -9.10 -2.38
C ASP A 14 -8.82 -8.47 -1.95
N SER A 15 -8.81 -7.37 -1.19
CA SER A 15 -10.02 -6.74 -0.66
C SER A 15 -9.96 -5.22 -0.73
N LYS A 16 -11.07 -4.61 -1.18
CA LYS A 16 -11.28 -3.15 -1.17
C LYS A 16 -11.08 -2.56 0.23
N TYR A 17 -11.56 -3.25 1.27
CA TYR A 17 -11.41 -2.79 2.65
C TYR A 17 -9.95 -2.84 3.10
N SER A 18 -9.24 -3.94 2.80
CA SER A 18 -7.81 -4.06 3.11
C SER A 18 -7.00 -3.00 2.37
N LEU A 19 -7.32 -2.71 1.11
CA LEU A 19 -6.67 -1.66 0.32
C LEU A 19 -6.81 -0.30 1.00
N VAL A 20 -8.02 0.06 1.41
CA VAL A 20 -8.29 1.33 2.10
C VAL A 20 -7.55 1.40 3.44
N SER A 21 -7.60 0.34 4.25
CA SER A 21 -6.92 0.31 5.55
C SER A 21 -5.40 0.39 5.43
N VAL A 22 -4.79 -0.34 4.48
CA VAL A 22 -3.34 -0.32 4.23
C VAL A 22 -2.91 1.05 3.71
N ALA A 23 -3.62 1.60 2.72
CA ALA A 23 -3.31 2.92 2.17
C ALA A 23 -3.43 4.03 3.23
N ALA A 24 -4.46 4.00 4.08
CA ALA A 24 -4.63 4.97 5.16
C ALA A 24 -3.51 4.88 6.20
N LYS A 25 -3.17 3.66 6.65
CA LYS A 25 -2.07 3.44 7.59
C LYS A 25 -0.74 3.91 7.00
N ARG A 26 -0.49 3.59 5.73
CA ARG A 26 0.73 4.00 5.03
C ARG A 26 0.79 5.52 4.86
N ALA A 27 -0.30 6.16 4.47
CA ALA A 27 -0.37 7.62 4.33
C ALA A 27 -0.01 8.33 5.64
N ARG A 28 -0.52 7.84 6.78
CA ARG A 28 -0.19 8.40 8.10
C ARG A 28 1.30 8.23 8.44
N SER A 29 1.88 7.05 8.18
CA SER A 29 3.31 6.82 8.36
C SER A 29 4.15 7.79 7.51
N MET A 30 3.79 7.94 6.22
CA MET A 30 4.49 8.81 5.29
C MET A 30 4.41 10.28 5.70
N GLN A 31 3.27 10.71 6.25
CA GLN A 31 3.09 12.07 6.74
C GLN A 31 3.96 12.37 7.97
N ILE A 32 4.18 11.39 8.85
CA ILE A 32 4.97 11.55 10.08
C ILE A 32 6.46 11.43 9.79
N ASN A 33 6.87 10.39 9.06
CA ASN A 33 8.26 10.00 8.89
C ASN A 33 8.89 10.59 7.61
N PHE A 34 8.09 11.17 6.72
CA PHE A 34 8.53 11.70 5.43
C PHE A 34 9.39 10.71 4.65
N ASP A 35 8.94 9.45 4.58
CA ASP A 35 9.67 8.31 4.03
C ASP A 35 9.11 7.85 2.66
N PRO A 36 9.29 8.62 1.57
CA PRO A 36 8.85 8.20 0.25
C PRO A 36 9.63 6.96 -0.22
N ARG A 37 8.92 5.98 -0.80
CA ARG A 37 9.53 4.78 -1.40
C ARG A 37 9.60 4.81 -2.91
N LEU A 38 9.03 5.85 -3.53
CA LEU A 38 9.11 6.11 -4.96
C LEU A 38 9.91 7.39 -5.21
N GLY A 39 10.69 7.39 -6.28
CA GLY A 39 11.44 8.59 -6.70
C GLY A 39 10.54 9.72 -7.21
N LYS A 40 9.35 9.39 -7.70
CA LYS A 40 8.36 10.35 -8.17
C LYS A 40 6.95 9.87 -7.84
N TYR A 41 6.09 10.82 -7.48
CA TYR A 41 4.67 10.60 -7.29
C TYR A 41 3.86 11.47 -8.25
N VAL A 42 2.73 10.93 -8.70
CA VAL A 42 1.72 11.69 -9.44
C VAL A 42 0.79 12.40 -8.46
N SER A 43 0.44 11.73 -7.36
CA SER A 43 -0.46 12.23 -6.33
C SER A 43 0.22 13.21 -5.39
N HIS A 44 -0.46 14.33 -5.14
CA HIS A 44 -0.04 15.30 -4.11
C HIS A 44 -0.41 14.86 -2.69
N LYS A 45 -1.51 14.11 -2.53
CA LYS A 45 -2.00 13.63 -1.23
C LYS A 45 -1.31 12.34 -0.81
N TYR A 46 -0.99 12.19 0.48
CA TYR A 46 -0.34 11.00 1.02
C TYR A 46 -1.07 9.67 0.75
N VAL A 47 -2.41 9.70 0.72
CA VAL A 47 -3.21 8.50 0.38
C VAL A 47 -2.95 8.07 -1.06
N GLY A 48 -2.95 9.00 -2.02
CA GLY A 48 -2.64 8.69 -3.41
C GLY A 48 -1.20 8.18 -3.58
N LYS A 49 -0.24 8.81 -2.89
CA LYS A 49 1.15 8.34 -2.84
C LYS A 49 1.28 6.91 -2.31
N ALA A 50 0.50 6.57 -1.28
CA ALA A 50 0.47 5.21 -0.74
C ALA A 50 -0.12 4.20 -1.75
N LEU A 51 -1.15 4.58 -2.50
CA LEU A 51 -1.72 3.74 -3.56
C LEU A 51 -0.72 3.53 -4.70
N GLU A 52 0.04 4.55 -5.07
CA GLU A 52 1.13 4.44 -6.05
C GLU A 52 2.24 3.48 -5.58
N GLU A 53 2.61 3.51 -4.30
CA GLU A 53 3.58 2.56 -3.73
C GLU A 53 3.09 1.11 -3.73
N ILE A 54 1.78 0.90 -3.49
CA ILE A 54 1.15 -0.42 -3.57
C ILE A 54 1.17 -0.92 -5.02
N HIS A 55 0.80 -0.06 -5.96
CA HIS A 55 0.80 -0.41 -7.38
C HIS A 55 2.19 -0.71 -7.92
N ALA A 56 3.22 0.00 -7.44
CA ALA A 56 4.61 -0.18 -7.83
C ALA A 56 5.35 -1.31 -7.08
N ASP A 57 4.64 -2.14 -6.29
CA ASP A 57 5.20 -3.22 -5.47
C ASP A 57 6.32 -2.77 -4.51
N LYS A 58 6.34 -1.49 -4.11
CA LYS A 58 7.32 -0.93 -3.14
C LYS A 58 6.82 -1.00 -1.70
N LEU A 59 5.57 -1.41 -1.50
CA LEU A 59 4.95 -1.59 -0.19
C LEU A 59 4.52 -3.05 0.00
N HIS A 60 5.25 -3.79 0.82
CA HIS A 60 4.82 -5.10 1.29
C HIS A 60 4.05 -4.94 2.60
N PHE A 61 2.80 -5.41 2.63
CA PHE A 61 1.95 -5.44 3.82
C PHE A 61 1.67 -6.89 4.20
N LYS A 62 1.57 -7.15 5.51
CA LYS A 62 1.19 -8.46 6.04
C LYS A 62 -0.27 -8.38 6.45
N THR A 63 -1.11 -9.16 5.80
CA THR A 63 -2.47 -9.44 6.29
C THR A 63 -2.38 -10.56 7.33
N ALA A 64 -3.23 -10.52 8.36
CA ALA A 64 -3.22 -11.53 9.43
C ALA A 64 -3.32 -12.99 8.91
N ALA A 65 -3.98 -13.20 7.76
CA ALA A 65 -4.07 -14.50 7.09
C ALA A 65 -2.74 -15.06 6.53
N ASN A 66 -1.75 -14.20 6.24
CA ASN A 66 -0.44 -14.60 5.70
C ASN A 66 0.65 -14.68 6.78
N GLN A 67 0.26 -14.57 8.05
CA GLN A 67 1.20 -14.58 9.18
C GLN A 67 1.62 -16.01 9.55
N ASP A 68 0.79 -17.00 9.24
CA ASP A 68 1.06 -18.42 9.51
C ASP A 68 2.16 -19.02 8.61
N GLN A 69 2.30 -18.55 7.37
CA GLN A 69 3.29 -19.10 6.43
C GLN A 69 4.74 -18.66 6.74
N LEU A 70 4.94 -17.51 7.39
CA LEU A 70 6.28 -17.01 7.74
C LEU A 70 6.77 -17.48 9.10
N ASN A 71 5.86 -17.94 9.97
CA ASN A 71 6.21 -18.48 11.28
C ASN A 71 6.53 -19.98 11.24
N ALA A 72 6.22 -20.68 10.15
CA ALA A 72 6.53 -22.10 9.95
C ALA A 72 7.98 -22.38 9.49
N VAL A 73 8.79 -21.33 9.27
CA VAL A 73 10.22 -21.43 8.85
C VAL A 73 11.16 -20.98 9.97
N ARG A 74 10.68 -20.99 11.22
CA ARG A 74 11.48 -20.75 12.43
C ARG A 74 11.35 -21.95 13.35
#